data_AF-A0A7W0ZME0-F1
#
_entry.id   AF-A0A7W0ZME0-F1
#
_cell.length_a   1.000
_cell.length_b   1.000
_cell.length_c   1.000
_cell.angle_alpha   90.00
_cell.angle_beta   90.00
_cell.angle_gamma   90.00
#
_symmetry.space_group_name_H-M   'P 1'
#
loop_
_entity.id
_entity.type
_entity.pdbx_description
1 polymer ?
#
loop_
_entity_poly.entity_id
_entity_poly.type
_entity_poly.pdbx_seq_one_letter_code
_entity_poly.pdbx_strand_id
1 'polypeptide(L)'
;MKNHTPKDSLTNKEMQIADARGQALAQCVIACYGTKDIFEIAKRANVRVIYERWPLVTIGECEPRLNVVRINLAALEQADEANDVEFSRLMVTSIILAHELGHLFDARLCAQEGKKPLSSERIAHAFAASLLKLSRSRVEYERLWLRKL
;
A
#
# COMPACT_ATOMS: atom_id res chain seq x y z
N MET A 1 11.98 -5.66 -36.33
CA MET A 1 12.14 -5.81 -34.87
C MET A 1 11.54 -4.58 -34.21
N LYS A 2 10.45 -4.72 -33.45
CA LYS A 2 9.80 -3.61 -32.75
C LYS A 2 10.48 -3.45 -31.39
N ASN A 3 11.14 -2.32 -31.17
CA ASN A 3 11.73 -1.97 -29.89
C ASN A 3 10.61 -1.94 -28.82
N HIS A 4 10.70 -2.84 -27.84
CA HIS A 4 9.93 -2.78 -26.62
C HIS A 4 10.62 -1.74 -25.71
N THR A 5 10.18 -0.49 -25.79
CA THR A 5 10.48 0.51 -24.77
C THR A 5 9.73 0.09 -23.49
N PRO A 6 10.37 0.10 -22.30
CA PRO A 6 9.65 -0.15 -21.07
C PRO A 6 8.55 0.90 -20.93
N LYS A 7 7.29 0.46 -20.81
CA LYS A 7 6.22 1.33 -20.33
C LYS A 7 6.58 1.76 -18.92
N ASP A 8 6.46 3.06 -18.66
CA ASP A 8 6.31 3.67 -17.35
C ASP A 8 7.57 3.94 -16.50
N SER A 9 8.56 4.66 -17.05
CA SER A 9 9.43 5.48 -16.20
C SER A 9 8.78 6.85 -15.99
N LEU A 10 8.13 7.07 -14.84
CA LEU A 10 7.68 8.39 -14.41
C LEU A 10 8.87 9.37 -14.45
N THR A 11 8.65 10.61 -14.86
CA THR A 11 9.64 11.68 -14.71
C THR A 11 9.85 12.03 -13.24
N ASN A 12 11.00 12.59 -12.87
CA ASN A 12 11.27 13.04 -11.49
C ASN A 12 10.18 13.98 -10.93
N LYS A 13 9.55 14.78 -11.80
CA LYS A 13 8.45 15.67 -11.41
C LYS A 13 7.18 14.88 -11.09
N GLU A 14 6.81 13.91 -11.92
CA GLU A 14 5.64 13.05 -11.67
C GLU A 14 5.84 12.17 -10.42
N MET A 15 7.07 11.72 -10.20
CA MET A 15 7.50 11.03 -9.00
C MET A 15 7.23 11.87 -7.73
N GLN A 16 7.67 13.13 -7.72
CA GLN A 16 7.46 14.04 -6.59
C GLN A 16 5.97 14.35 -6.36
N ILE A 17 5.19 14.51 -7.44
CA ILE A 17 3.74 14.75 -7.35
C ILE A 17 3.03 13.54 -6.71
N ALA A 18 3.39 12.33 -7.10
CA ALA A 18 2.84 11.10 -6.52
C ALA A 18 3.18 10.97 -5.03
N ASP A 19 4.42 11.28 -4.64
CA ASP A 19 4.84 11.24 -3.24
C ASP A 19 4.07 12.26 -2.38
N ALA A 20 3.99 13.51 -2.86
CA ALA A 20 3.24 14.57 -2.18
C ALA A 20 1.74 14.23 -2.06
N ARG A 21 1.16 13.62 -3.09
CA ARG A 21 -0.23 13.16 -3.07
C ARG A 21 -0.45 12.06 -2.05
N GLY A 22 0.41 11.04 -2.00
CA GLY A 22 0.31 9.96 -1.00
C GLY A 22 0.42 10.47 0.43
N GLN A 23 1.35 11.42 0.68
CA GLN A 23 1.48 12.08 1.98
C GLN A 23 0.23 12.88 2.36
N ALA A 24 -0.29 13.69 1.42
CA ALA A 24 -1.51 14.46 1.65
C ALA A 24 -2.71 13.55 1.92
N LEU A 25 -2.83 12.45 1.17
CA LEU A 25 -3.88 11.44 1.36
C LEU A 25 -3.81 10.83 2.77
N ALA A 26 -2.61 10.52 3.27
CA ALA A 26 -2.43 10.01 4.63
C ALA A 26 -2.93 11.02 5.68
N GLN A 27 -2.58 12.30 5.53
CA GLN A 27 -3.07 13.34 6.45
C GLN A 27 -4.59 13.50 6.41
N CYS A 28 -5.20 13.46 5.22
CA CYS A 28 -6.65 13.52 5.06
C CYS A 28 -7.34 12.32 5.74
N VAL A 29 -6.81 11.11 5.56
CA VAL A 29 -7.36 9.90 6.19
C VAL A 29 -7.23 9.96 7.71
N ILE A 30 -6.08 10.39 8.24
CA ILE A 30 -5.88 10.56 9.69
C ILE A 30 -6.88 11.57 10.25
N ALA A 31 -7.06 12.72 9.58
CA ALA A 31 -7.99 13.75 10.01
C ALA A 31 -9.45 13.26 9.95
N CYS A 32 -9.82 12.53 8.90
CA CYS A 32 -11.17 12.01 8.69
C CYS A 32 -11.56 10.96 9.74
N TYR A 33 -10.66 10.03 10.06
CA TYR A 33 -10.96 8.95 11.01
C TYR A 33 -10.49 9.21 12.44
N GLY A 34 -9.72 10.28 12.68
CA GLY A 34 -9.27 10.70 14.00
C GLY A 34 -8.24 9.75 14.64
N THR A 35 -7.53 8.95 13.84
CA THR A 35 -6.54 7.98 14.34
C THR A 35 -5.46 7.71 13.30
N LYS A 36 -4.32 7.18 13.75
CA LYS A 36 -3.23 6.66 12.91
C LYS A 36 -3.15 5.14 12.92
N ASP A 37 -3.93 4.49 13.77
CA ASP A 37 -4.02 3.03 13.82
C ASP A 37 -4.69 2.53 12.53
N ILE A 38 -3.95 1.77 11.75
CA ILE A 38 -4.41 1.32 10.43
C ILE A 38 -5.56 0.32 10.50
N PHE A 39 -5.61 -0.52 11.54
CA PHE A 39 -6.69 -1.48 11.73
C PHE A 39 -7.96 -0.76 12.16
N GLU A 40 -7.84 0.26 13.02
CA GLU A 40 -8.97 1.10 13.39
C GLU A 40 -9.47 1.95 12.20
N ILE A 41 -8.57 2.46 11.36
CA ILE A 41 -8.95 3.12 10.09
C ILE A 41 -9.73 2.15 9.21
N ALA A 42 -9.23 0.94 8.98
CA ALA A 42 -9.90 -0.06 8.15
C ALA A 42 -11.32 -0.35 8.67
N LYS A 43 -11.45 -0.55 9.98
CA LYS A 43 -12.72 -0.78 10.67
C LYS A 43 -13.68 0.40 10.50
N ARG A 44 -13.25 1.64 10.81
CA ARG A 44 -14.08 2.85 10.67
C ARG A 44 -14.48 3.14 9.23
N ALA A 45 -13.62 2.79 8.28
CA ALA A 45 -13.87 2.89 6.84
C ALA A 45 -14.76 1.75 6.28
N ASN A 46 -15.25 0.85 7.16
CA ASN A 46 -16.01 -0.35 6.85
C ASN A 46 -15.31 -1.27 5.83
N VAL A 47 -13.98 -1.29 5.85
CA VAL A 47 -13.15 -2.12 4.95
C VAL A 47 -13.06 -3.53 5.51
N ARG A 48 -13.41 -4.50 4.69
CA ARG A 48 -13.28 -5.92 5.05
C ARG A 48 -11.84 -6.35 4.80
N VAL A 49 -11.12 -6.70 5.85
CA VAL A 49 -9.78 -7.29 5.76
C VAL A 49 -9.90 -8.80 5.78
N ILE A 50 -9.46 -9.46 4.71
CA ILE A 50 -9.49 -10.90 4.55
C ILE A 50 -8.06 -11.42 4.54
N TYR A 51 -7.83 -12.50 5.28
CA TYR A 51 -6.56 -13.21 5.29
C TYR A 51 -6.74 -14.52 4.53
N GLU A 52 -6.02 -14.65 3.42
CA GLU A 52 -6.11 -15.81 2.53
C GLU A 52 -4.72 -16.20 2.07
N ARG A 53 -4.52 -17.46 1.71
CA ARG A 53 -3.24 -17.95 1.17
C ARG A 53 -3.32 -18.07 -0.34
N TRP A 54 -2.36 -17.48 -1.05
CA TRP A 54 -2.17 -17.68 -2.48
C TRP A 54 -0.68 -17.66 -2.85
N PRO A 55 -0.29 -18.09 -4.07
CA PRO A 55 1.10 -18.02 -4.52
C PRO A 55 1.67 -16.62 -4.34
N LEU A 56 2.96 -16.54 -4.00
CA LEU A 56 3.64 -15.29 -3.74
C LEU A 56 3.95 -14.54 -5.05
N VAL A 57 2.90 -14.04 -5.70
CA VAL A 57 2.97 -13.10 -6.83
C VAL A 57 2.63 -11.69 -6.37
N THR A 58 1.78 -11.57 -5.35
CA THR A 58 1.40 -10.34 -4.65
C THR A 58 1.37 -10.63 -3.14
N ILE A 59 1.63 -9.62 -2.31
CA ILE A 59 1.59 -9.74 -0.85
C ILE A 59 0.26 -9.25 -0.25
N GLY A 60 -0.48 -8.45 -1.02
CA GLY A 60 -1.81 -7.95 -0.70
C GLY A 60 -2.51 -7.52 -1.99
N GLU A 61 -3.84 -7.45 -1.92
CA GLU A 61 -4.66 -7.00 -3.03
C GLU A 61 -5.85 -6.20 -2.52
N CYS A 62 -6.13 -5.07 -3.19
CA CYS A 62 -7.28 -4.23 -2.92
C CYS A 62 -8.36 -4.41 -3.99
N GLU A 63 -9.62 -4.57 -3.55
CA GLU A 63 -10.80 -4.54 -4.41
C GLU A 63 -11.69 -3.34 -4.04
N PRO A 64 -11.46 -2.14 -4.62
CA PRO A 64 -12.14 -0.91 -4.20
C PRO A 64 -13.66 -0.97 -4.31
N ARG A 65 -14.20 -1.69 -5.30
CA ARG A 65 -15.65 -1.82 -5.51
C ARG A 65 -16.35 -2.62 -4.42
N LEU A 66 -15.67 -3.62 -3.86
CA LEU A 66 -16.22 -4.46 -2.79
C LEU A 66 -15.82 -3.97 -1.40
N ASN A 67 -14.98 -2.95 -1.34
CA ASN A 67 -14.39 -2.44 -0.12
C ASN A 67 -13.64 -3.52 0.68
N VAL A 68 -12.86 -4.34 -0.04
CA VAL A 68 -12.12 -5.47 0.51
C VAL A 68 -10.62 -5.23 0.32
N VAL A 69 -9.85 -5.56 1.34
CA VAL A 69 -8.40 -5.76 1.25
C VAL A 69 -8.11 -7.21 1.61
N ARG A 70 -7.36 -7.91 0.76
CA ARG A 70 -6.83 -9.25 1.03
C ARG A 70 -5.36 -9.14 1.39
N ILE A 71 -4.95 -9.89 2.41
CA ILE A 71 -3.55 -9.99 2.85
C ILE A 71 -3.08 -11.43 2.65
N ASN A 72 -1.95 -11.62 1.98
CA ASN A 72 -1.43 -12.94 1.65
C ASN A 72 -0.80 -13.59 2.88
N LEU A 73 -1.41 -14.66 3.38
CA LEU A 73 -0.89 -15.43 4.50
C LEU A 73 0.49 -16.04 4.21
N ALA A 74 0.78 -16.40 2.95
CA ALA A 74 2.10 -16.91 2.58
C ALA A 74 3.20 -15.84 2.77
N ALA A 75 2.86 -14.56 2.55
CA ALA A 75 3.82 -13.46 2.75
C ALA A 75 4.08 -13.20 4.23
N LEU A 76 3.04 -13.31 5.07
CA LEU A 76 3.17 -13.14 6.52
C LEU A 76 4.02 -14.26 7.15
N GLU A 77 3.89 -15.49 6.67
CA GLU A 77 4.70 -16.63 7.16
C GLU A 77 6.18 -16.48 6.84
N GLN A 78 6.52 -16.02 5.63
CA GLN A 78 7.91 -15.73 5.27
C GLN A 78 8.54 -14.60 6.11
N ALA A 79 7.72 -13.68 6.63
CA ALA A 79 8.17 -12.65 7.55
C ALA A 79 8.48 -13.23 8.93
N ASP A 80 7.63 -14.13 9.44
CA ASP A 80 7.83 -14.81 10.72
C ASP A 80 9.12 -15.65 10.75
N GLU A 81 9.47 -16.29 9.63
CA GLU A 81 10.69 -17.10 9.49
C GLU A 81 11.98 -16.26 9.45
N ALA A 82 11.90 -14.96 9.18
CA ALA A 82 13.08 -14.13 8.94
C ALA A 82 13.87 -13.76 10.22
N ASN A 83 13.32 -13.99 11.41
CA ASN A 83 13.91 -13.62 12.71
C ASN A 83 14.41 -12.15 12.77
N ASP A 84 13.78 -11.25 12.00
CA ASP A 84 14.11 -9.84 11.99
C ASP A 84 13.26 -9.11 13.04
N VAL A 85 13.92 -8.59 14.08
CA VAL A 85 13.27 -7.89 15.20
C VAL A 85 12.53 -6.64 14.73
N GLU A 86 12.93 -6.05 13.60
CA GLU A 86 12.29 -4.86 13.03
C GLU A 86 11.01 -5.20 12.25
N PHE A 87 10.86 -6.45 11.78
CA PHE A 87 9.76 -6.89 10.91
C PHE A 87 8.93 -8.01 11.50
N SER A 88 8.32 -7.74 12.66
CA SER A 88 7.28 -8.63 13.20
C SER A 88 6.12 -8.84 12.21
N ARG A 89 5.41 -9.97 12.33
CA ARG A 89 4.15 -10.25 11.62
C ARG A 89 3.20 -9.05 11.60
N LEU A 90 3.04 -8.41 12.76
CA LEU A 90 2.13 -7.29 12.93
C LEU A 90 2.58 -6.06 12.12
N MET A 91 3.88 -5.77 12.12
CA MET A 91 4.44 -4.67 11.34
C MET A 91 4.27 -4.91 9.84
N VAL A 92 4.59 -6.12 9.36
CA VAL A 92 4.39 -6.51 7.96
C VAL A 92 2.92 -6.42 7.57
N THR A 93 2.02 -6.94 8.40
CA THR A 93 0.57 -6.84 8.19
C THR A 93 0.12 -5.37 8.11
N SER A 94 0.66 -4.51 8.99
CA SER A 94 0.33 -3.08 9.01
C SER A 94 0.80 -2.38 7.74
N ILE A 95 1.99 -2.72 7.24
CA ILE A 95 2.55 -2.16 6.00
C ILE A 95 1.70 -2.56 4.80
N ILE A 96 1.39 -3.86 4.65
CA ILE A 96 0.54 -4.37 3.56
C ILE A 96 -0.82 -3.68 3.61
N LEU A 97 -1.47 -3.69 4.78
CA LEU A 97 -2.79 -3.07 4.94
C LEU A 97 -2.77 -1.57 4.63
N ALA A 98 -1.74 -0.83 5.09
CA ALA A 98 -1.60 0.59 4.79
C ALA A 98 -1.40 0.85 3.30
N HIS A 99 -0.60 0.02 2.62
CA HIS A 99 -0.40 0.13 1.18
C HIS A 99 -1.71 -0.08 0.42
N GLU A 100 -2.43 -1.18 0.68
CA GLU A 100 -3.68 -1.49 0.01
C GLU A 100 -4.80 -0.47 0.30
N LEU A 101 -4.82 0.07 1.52
CA LEU A 101 -5.72 1.18 1.86
C LEU A 101 -5.34 2.48 1.15
N GLY A 102 -4.05 2.70 0.85
CA GLY A 102 -3.61 3.78 -0.02
C GLY A 102 -4.25 3.69 -1.40
N HIS A 103 -4.26 2.51 -2.03
CA HIS A 103 -4.98 2.27 -3.28
C HIS A 103 -6.49 2.52 -3.15
N LEU A 104 -7.10 1.99 -2.09
CA LEU A 104 -8.53 2.13 -1.84
C LEU A 104 -8.95 3.60 -1.72
N PHE A 105 -8.24 4.37 -0.90
CA PHE A 105 -8.59 5.77 -0.64
C PHE A 105 -8.27 6.69 -1.81
N ASP A 106 -7.19 6.44 -2.57
CA ASP A 106 -6.94 7.21 -3.80
C ASP A 106 -8.05 6.95 -4.83
N ALA A 107 -8.48 5.69 -4.98
CA ALA A 107 -9.58 5.34 -5.88
C ALA A 107 -10.89 6.04 -5.48
N ARG A 108 -11.22 6.09 -4.19
CA ARG A 108 -12.40 6.81 -3.67
C ARG A 108 -12.32 8.30 -3.92
N LEU A 109 -11.17 8.93 -3.63
CA LEU A 109 -10.96 10.36 -3.84
C LEU A 109 -11.10 10.71 -5.33
N CYS A 110 -10.47 9.92 -6.22
CA CYS A 110 -10.61 10.11 -7.65
C CYS A 110 -12.06 9.96 -8.13
N ALA A 111 -12.79 8.96 -7.62
CA ALA A 111 -14.20 8.80 -7.95
C ALA A 111 -15.06 10.00 -7.53
N GLN A 112 -14.80 10.58 -6.34
CA GLN A 112 -15.46 11.80 -5.88
C GLN A 112 -15.13 13.03 -6.73
N GLU A 113 -13.89 13.13 -7.22
CA GLU A 113 -13.44 14.21 -8.10
C GLU A 113 -13.82 14.01 -9.58
N GLY A 114 -14.47 12.90 -9.94
CA GLY A 114 -14.75 12.55 -11.33
C GLY A 114 -13.49 12.25 -12.16
N LYS A 115 -12.38 11.90 -11.50
CA LYS A 115 -11.08 11.60 -12.12
C LYS A 115 -10.84 10.10 -12.15
N LYS A 116 -9.96 9.66 -13.06
CA LYS A 116 -9.43 8.29 -13.02
C LYS A 116 -8.39 8.17 -11.91
N PRO A 117 -8.37 7.06 -11.15
CA PRO A 117 -7.27 6.76 -10.24
C PRO A 117 -5.97 6.82 -11.01
N LEU A 118 -5.00 7.55 -10.46
CA LEU A 118 -3.62 7.33 -10.85
C LEU A 118 -3.26 6.04 -10.13
N SER A 119 -3.46 4.90 -10.77
CA SER A 119 -3.11 3.55 -10.29
C SER A 119 -1.60 3.44 -10.08
N SER A 120 -1.07 4.23 -9.16
CA SER A 120 0.35 4.42 -8.93
C SER A 120 0.67 3.78 -7.61
N GLU A 121 1.34 2.63 -7.70
CA GLU A 121 2.11 2.02 -6.61
C GLU A 121 2.83 3.06 -5.76
N ARG A 122 3.31 4.15 -6.39
CA ARG A 122 4.01 5.22 -5.70
C ARG A 122 3.13 5.98 -4.69
N ILE A 123 1.89 6.27 -5.04
CA ILE A 123 0.95 6.95 -4.13
C ILE A 123 0.66 6.05 -2.92
N ALA A 124 0.38 4.76 -3.16
CA ALA A 124 0.13 3.79 -2.09
C ALA A 124 1.34 3.62 -1.15
N HIS A 125 2.56 3.54 -1.71
CA HIS A 125 3.78 3.53 -0.91
C HIS A 125 4.00 4.81 -0.10
N ALA A 126 3.83 5.97 -0.72
CA ALA A 126 4.00 7.26 -0.04
C ALA A 126 2.94 7.45 1.06
N PHE A 127 1.71 6.98 0.82
CA PHE A 127 0.65 6.92 1.82
C PHE A 127 1.05 6.03 3.01
N ALA A 128 1.44 4.78 2.76
CA ALA A 128 1.82 3.84 3.81
C ALA A 128 3.01 4.35 4.63
N ALA A 129 4.04 4.87 3.95
CA ALA A 129 5.21 5.44 4.60
C ALA A 129 4.86 6.65 5.48
N SER A 130 4.01 7.55 4.98
CA SER A 130 3.57 8.73 5.74
C SER A 130 2.72 8.36 6.96
N LEU A 131 1.78 7.42 6.78
CA LEU A 131 0.87 7.00 7.84
C LEU A 131 1.60 6.28 8.98
N LEU A 132 2.46 5.31 8.63
CA LEU A 132 3.17 4.47 9.59
C LEU A 132 4.51 5.07 10.04
N LYS A 133 4.90 6.24 9.51
CA LYS A 133 6.20 6.90 9.76
C LYS A 133 7.39 5.96 9.51
N LEU A 134 7.33 5.25 8.40
CA LEU A 134 8.37 4.31 8.01
C LEU A 134 9.70 5.05 7.77
N SER A 135 10.78 4.54 8.36
CA SER A 135 12.12 5.14 8.29
C SER A 135 12.88 4.78 7.01
N ARG A 136 12.59 3.62 6.42
CA ARG A 136 13.23 3.12 5.19
C ARG A 136 12.53 3.65 3.93
N SER A 137 13.26 3.66 2.83
CA SER A 137 12.74 4.04 1.51
C SER A 137 11.78 2.98 0.94
N ARG A 138 10.88 3.40 0.05
CA ARG A 138 9.97 2.52 -0.72
C ARG A 138 10.68 1.29 -1.29
N VAL A 139 11.84 1.51 -1.91
CA VAL A 139 12.63 0.48 -2.60
C VAL A 139 13.15 -0.57 -1.62
N GLU A 140 13.44 -0.18 -0.38
CA GLU A 140 13.90 -1.12 0.65
C GLU A 140 12.75 -2.03 1.12
N TYR A 141 11.53 -1.50 1.24
CA TYR A 141 10.36 -2.34 1.52
C TYR A 141 10.04 -3.27 0.35
N GLU A 142 9.97 -2.75 -0.88
CA GLU A 142 9.75 -3.56 -2.09
C GLU A 142 10.80 -4.66 -2.25
N ARG A 143 12.08 -4.38 -1.95
CA ARG A 143 13.16 -5.38 -2.00
C ARG A 143 13.04 -6.45 -0.92
N LEU A 144 12.48 -6.14 0.25
CA LEU A 144 12.21 -7.13 1.28
C LEU A 144 11.16 -8.14 0.79
N TRP A 145 10.16 -7.68 0.02
CA TRP A 145 9.15 -8.54 -0.59
C TRP A 145 9.72 -9.33 -1.78
N LEU A 146 10.46 -8.67 -2.67
CA LEU A 146 10.94 -9.24 -3.94
C LEU A 146 12.14 -10.17 -3.81
N ARG A 147 12.96 -10.08 -2.76
CA ARG A 147 14.10 -11.00 -2.55
C ARG A 147 13.66 -12.44 -2.23
N LYS A 148 12.37 -12.66 -1.97
CA LYS A 148 11.80 -13.96 -1.56
C LYS A 148 10.66 -14.45 -2.47
N LEU A 149 10.38 -13.73 -3.57
CA LEU A 149 9.57 -14.20 -4.72
C LEU A 149 10.50 -14.88 -5.73
#